data_AF-A0A2E6LI89-F1
#
_entry.id   AF-A0A2E6LI89-F1
#
_cell.length_a   1.000
_cell.length_b   1.000
_cell.length_c   1.000
_cell.angle_alpha   90.00
_cell.angle_beta   90.00
_cell.angle_gamma   90.00
#
_symmetry.space_group_name_H-M   'P 1'
#
loop_
_entity.id
_entity.type
_entity.pdbx_description
1 polymer ?
#
loop_
_entity_poly.entity_id
_entity_poly.type
_entity_poly.pdbx_seq_one_letter_code
_entity_poly.pdbx_strand_id
1 'polypeptide(L)'
;MLKKVIFFLFVNQFIFSQQLDFDFYIGKRKETKTFSFKYIQQGILNLDSNTNISATIEAFKLSYKTKNNFNSYLTLFSTRTFFSGKKNDKLNTLSSILNPFGGSLNLNIHSLIPIKIKEDLNLSLGVKIGKKLIEAQAIYFPIDNKAFFENYINIGSLIQKKIIDDPLNNTSLFFWGYTNLFLTKSLKKNREIFFDNELNSLSKGYGLEIGVQYNKSFKIMLIGNKILDTMKNSKLRKIIFQLSISYKLLK
;
A
#
# COMPACT_ATOMS: atom_id res chain seq x y z
N MET A 1 18.88 16.51 -31.24
CA MET A 1 18.35 15.33 -30.52
C MET A 1 17.57 15.66 -29.25
N LEU A 2 18.00 16.62 -28.41
CA LEU A 2 17.42 16.89 -27.08
C LEU A 2 15.88 16.98 -27.00
N LYS A 3 15.22 17.65 -27.97
CA LYS A 3 13.74 17.79 -28.00
C LYS A 3 12.98 16.44 -28.12
N LYS A 4 13.55 15.40 -28.75
CA LYS A 4 12.91 14.07 -28.82
C LYS A 4 12.96 13.30 -27.49
N VAL A 5 14.01 13.51 -26.69
CA VAL A 5 14.13 12.91 -25.35
C VAL A 5 13.14 13.55 -24.37
N ILE A 6 12.94 14.87 -24.46
CA ILE A 6 11.94 15.58 -23.66
C ILE A 6 10.52 15.12 -24.04
N PHE A 7 10.23 14.90 -25.33
CA PHE A 7 8.94 14.32 -25.74
C PHE A 7 8.72 12.91 -25.16
N PHE A 8 9.76 12.07 -25.10
CA PHE A 8 9.70 10.74 -24.48
C PHE A 8 9.46 10.79 -22.96
N LEU A 9 9.94 11.85 -22.28
CA LEU A 9 9.64 12.13 -20.88
C LEU A 9 8.19 12.58 -20.65
N PHE A 10 7.56 13.28 -21.60
CA PHE A 10 6.17 13.73 -21.51
C PHE A 10 5.12 12.69 -21.96
N VAL A 11 5.51 11.66 -22.72
CA VAL A 11 4.61 10.54 -23.10
C VAL A 11 4.38 9.55 -21.95
N ASN A 12 5.19 9.58 -20.88
CA ASN A 12 5.02 8.75 -19.68
C ASN A 12 4.00 9.33 -18.67
N GLN A 13 2.84 9.81 -19.15
CA GLN A 13 1.66 10.05 -18.30
C GLN A 13 0.96 8.72 -17.93
N PHE A 14 1.72 7.77 -17.37
CA PHE A 14 1.14 6.56 -16.84
C PHE A 14 0.63 6.82 -15.43
N ILE A 15 -0.70 6.73 -15.31
CA ILE A 15 -1.43 6.77 -14.05
C ILE A 15 -1.45 5.35 -13.49
N PHE A 16 -1.05 5.18 -12.25
CA PHE A 16 -1.07 3.94 -11.50
C PHE A 16 -2.11 4.10 -10.32
N SER A 17 -2.60 3.08 -9.56
CA SER A 17 -2.96 3.11 -8.08
C SER A 17 -3.59 1.84 -7.45
N GLN A 18 -3.70 1.80 -6.10
CA GLN A 18 -3.57 0.60 -5.27
C GLN A 18 -4.71 -0.40 -5.28
N GLN A 19 -4.33 -1.68 -5.21
CA GLN A 19 -5.29 -2.76 -5.18
C GLN A 19 -5.85 -3.03 -3.79
N LEU A 20 -7.03 -2.47 -3.56
CA LEU A 20 -7.97 -2.99 -2.56
C LEU A 20 -9.28 -3.50 -3.17
N ASP A 21 -9.38 -3.59 -4.50
CA ASP A 21 -10.44 -4.36 -5.16
C ASP A 21 -9.84 -5.49 -5.96
N PHE A 22 -10.29 -6.71 -5.70
CA PHE A 22 -10.01 -7.85 -6.57
C PHE A 22 -11.12 -7.93 -7.61
N ASP A 23 -10.74 -7.98 -8.88
CA ASP A 23 -11.67 -8.06 -9.99
C ASP A 23 -11.49 -9.38 -10.74
N PHE A 24 -11.95 -10.46 -10.11
CA PHE A 24 -12.06 -11.78 -10.70
C PHE A 24 -13.24 -11.81 -11.68
N TYR A 25 -13.10 -11.10 -12.80
CA TYR A 25 -14.12 -11.04 -13.84
C TYR A 25 -13.89 -12.15 -14.88
N ILE A 26 -14.82 -13.09 -14.96
CA ILE A 26 -14.70 -14.34 -15.75
C ILE A 26 -15.11 -14.13 -17.22
N GLY A 27 -15.81 -13.04 -17.55
CA GLY A 27 -16.21 -12.73 -18.93
C GLY A 27 -15.18 -11.93 -19.73
N LYS A 28 -15.23 -12.02 -21.07
CA LYS A 28 -14.68 -10.95 -21.92
C LYS A 28 -15.37 -9.64 -21.54
N ARG A 29 -14.65 -8.68 -20.92
CA ARG A 29 -15.16 -7.31 -20.70
C ARG A 29 -15.71 -6.79 -22.03
N LYS A 30 -17.03 -6.53 -22.10
CA LYS A 30 -17.71 -6.03 -23.30
C LYS A 30 -17.23 -4.62 -23.62
N GLU A 31 -17.07 -3.80 -22.59
CA GLU A 31 -16.44 -2.47 -22.67
C GLU A 31 -14.93 -2.56 -22.84
N THR A 32 -14.37 -1.65 -23.64
CA THR A 32 -12.92 -1.55 -23.88
C THR A 32 -12.17 -0.92 -22.70
N LYS A 33 -12.82 0.05 -22.03
CA LYS A 33 -12.30 0.83 -20.89
C LYS A 33 -13.45 1.11 -19.93
N THR A 34 -13.27 0.84 -18.65
CA THR A 34 -14.23 1.19 -17.59
C THR A 34 -13.54 2.11 -16.58
N PHE A 35 -14.17 3.24 -16.30
CA PHE A 35 -13.73 4.22 -15.32
C PHE A 35 -14.76 4.29 -14.18
N SER A 36 -14.31 4.36 -12.92
CA SER A 36 -15.23 4.53 -11.78
C SER A 36 -14.56 5.30 -10.66
N PHE A 37 -15.33 6.17 -10.00
CA PHE A 37 -14.92 6.89 -8.81
C PHE A 37 -15.71 6.39 -7.61
N LYS A 38 -15.05 6.27 -6.46
CA LYS A 38 -15.64 5.85 -5.19
C LYS A 38 -15.07 6.70 -4.05
N TYR A 39 -15.91 7.00 -3.07
CA TYR A 39 -15.55 7.74 -1.86
C TYR A 39 -15.85 6.87 -0.63
N ILE A 40 -15.03 6.98 0.42
CA ILE A 40 -15.19 6.29 1.72
C ILE A 40 -15.55 4.80 1.51
N GLN A 41 -14.76 4.12 0.69
CA GLN A 41 -15.09 2.78 0.20
C GLN A 41 -14.85 1.69 1.26
N GLN A 42 -13.87 1.87 2.15
CA GLN A 42 -13.54 0.86 3.15
C GLN A 42 -12.85 1.43 4.38
N GLY A 43 -13.07 0.75 5.51
CA GLY A 43 -12.27 0.85 6.72
C GLY A 43 -11.24 -0.27 6.80
N ILE A 44 -10.14 -0.01 7.50
CA ILE A 44 -9.12 -0.98 7.88
C ILE A 44 -8.75 -0.74 9.34
N LEU A 45 -8.73 -1.79 10.16
CA LEU A 45 -8.10 -1.78 11.48
C LEU A 45 -6.74 -2.47 11.36
N ASN A 46 -5.70 -1.87 11.92
CA ASN A 46 -4.34 -2.41 11.90
C ASN A 46 -3.80 -2.58 13.33
N LEU A 47 -3.16 -3.71 13.59
CA LEU A 47 -2.35 -3.99 14.76
C LEU A 47 -0.95 -4.40 14.28
N ASP A 48 0.11 -3.76 14.78
CA ASP A 48 1.48 -4.10 14.41
C ASP A 48 2.31 -4.76 15.52
N SER A 49 3.47 -5.30 15.13
CA SER A 49 4.49 -5.91 16.00
C SER A 49 5.20 -4.93 16.96
N ASN A 50 4.90 -3.64 16.87
CA ASN A 50 5.24 -2.62 17.85
C ASN A 50 4.06 -2.24 18.75
N THR A 51 2.99 -3.07 18.71
CA THR A 51 1.73 -2.93 19.44
C THR A 51 1.03 -1.59 19.20
N ASN A 52 1.22 -1.01 18.01
CA ASN A 52 0.45 0.16 17.58
C ASN A 52 -0.92 -0.28 17.05
N ILE A 53 -1.98 0.40 17.48
CA ILE A 53 -3.36 0.18 17.03
C ILE A 53 -3.81 1.40 16.24
N SER A 54 -4.21 1.21 14.99
CA SER A 54 -4.65 2.29 14.09
C SER A 54 -5.87 1.91 13.27
N ALA A 55 -6.67 2.90 12.87
CA ALA A 55 -7.67 2.76 11.83
C ALA A 55 -7.26 3.57 10.60
N THR A 56 -7.47 2.99 9.41
CA THR A 56 -7.29 3.62 8.11
C THR A 56 -8.63 3.65 7.38
N ILE A 57 -8.92 4.77 6.70
CA ILE A 57 -10.08 4.90 5.81
C ILE A 57 -9.57 5.14 4.38
N GLU A 58 -10.12 4.42 3.41
CA GLU A 58 -9.96 4.73 1.98
C GLU A 58 -10.88 5.89 1.61
N ALA A 59 -10.36 7.12 1.69
CA ALA A 59 -11.13 8.35 1.52
C ALA A 59 -11.71 8.49 0.11
N PHE A 60 -10.91 8.16 -0.92
CA PHE A 60 -11.40 8.00 -2.28
C PHE A 60 -10.54 7.04 -3.09
N LYS A 61 -11.12 6.56 -4.20
CA LYS A 61 -10.49 5.68 -5.19
C LYS A 61 -11.01 5.92 -6.61
N LEU A 62 -10.10 6.04 -7.58
CA LEU A 62 -10.40 6.29 -8.99
C LEU A 62 -9.94 5.11 -9.87
N SER A 63 -10.81 4.16 -10.14
CA SER A 63 -10.46 2.95 -10.90
C SER A 63 -10.51 3.16 -12.41
N TYR A 64 -9.39 2.93 -13.09
CA TYR A 64 -9.28 2.72 -14.52
C TYR A 64 -8.98 1.24 -14.82
N LYS A 65 -9.85 0.61 -15.62
CA LYS A 65 -9.81 -0.82 -15.95
C LYS A 65 -9.91 -1.02 -17.45
N THR A 66 -9.13 -1.95 -18.01
CA THR A 66 -9.10 -2.20 -19.47
C THR A 66 -9.51 -3.63 -19.82
N LYS A 67 -9.91 -3.88 -21.07
CA LYS A 67 -10.24 -5.23 -21.54
C LYS A 67 -9.09 -6.25 -21.41
N ASN A 68 -7.84 -5.80 -21.46
CA ASN A 68 -6.65 -6.64 -21.31
C ASN A 68 -6.28 -6.92 -19.84
N ASN A 69 -7.21 -6.67 -18.89
CA ASN A 69 -7.04 -6.85 -17.44
C ASN A 69 -5.91 -6.02 -16.78
N PHE A 70 -5.31 -5.07 -17.51
CA PHE A 70 -4.55 -3.98 -16.88
C PHE A 70 -5.50 -3.08 -16.09
N ASN A 71 -5.15 -2.82 -14.83
CA ASN A 71 -5.93 -2.01 -13.89
C ASN A 71 -5.04 -1.02 -13.11
N SER A 72 -5.61 0.14 -12.75
CA SER A 72 -4.97 1.26 -12.04
C SER A 72 -6.05 2.03 -11.24
N TYR A 73 -5.79 2.63 -10.07
CA TYR A 73 -6.86 2.92 -9.07
C TYR A 73 -6.81 4.24 -8.21
N LEU A 74 -6.52 5.49 -8.68
CA LEU A 74 -5.98 6.62 -7.85
C LEU A 74 -6.61 6.71 -6.44
N THR A 75 -5.84 6.38 -5.40
CA THR A 75 -6.33 6.12 -4.04
C THR A 75 -5.72 7.10 -3.04
N LEU A 76 -6.55 7.59 -2.12
CA LEU A 76 -6.13 8.32 -0.92
C LEU A 76 -6.56 7.54 0.33
N PHE A 77 -5.60 7.23 1.20
CA PHE A 77 -5.87 6.78 2.56
C PHE A 77 -5.64 7.89 3.58
N SER A 78 -6.35 7.82 4.70
CA SER A 78 -6.00 8.54 5.93
C SER A 78 -5.98 7.54 7.09
N THR A 79 -4.90 7.55 7.88
CA THR A 79 -4.70 6.64 9.02
C THR A 79 -4.57 7.43 10.32
N ARG A 80 -5.33 7.06 11.34
CA ARG A 80 -5.18 7.56 12.71
C ARG A 80 -4.74 6.42 13.63
N THR A 81 -3.65 6.65 14.36
CA THR A 81 -3.20 5.74 15.41
C THR A 81 -3.80 6.16 16.74
N PHE A 82 -4.38 5.22 17.48
CA PHE A 82 -5.03 5.47 18.77
C PHE A 82 -4.15 5.08 19.95
N PHE A 83 -3.29 4.08 19.75
CA PHE A 83 -2.39 3.57 20.77
C PHE A 83 -1.04 3.24 20.14
N SER A 84 0.04 3.60 20.82
CA SER A 84 1.42 3.34 20.38
C SER A 84 2.16 2.59 21.48
N GLY A 85 2.28 1.27 21.35
CA GLY A 85 2.56 0.38 22.48
C GLY A 85 4.02 0.31 22.92
N LYS A 86 4.97 0.70 22.07
CA LYS A 86 6.40 0.79 22.44
C LYS A 86 6.81 2.21 22.80
N LYS A 87 7.56 2.35 23.89
CA LYS A 87 8.36 3.54 24.25
C LYS A 87 9.57 3.70 23.32
N ASN A 88 9.34 3.77 22.01
CA ASN A 88 10.35 3.99 20.98
C ASN A 88 9.72 4.61 19.73
N ASP A 89 9.79 5.93 19.67
CA ASP A 89 9.05 6.74 18.70
C ASP A 89 9.60 6.56 17.27
N LYS A 90 10.89 6.25 17.15
CA LYS A 90 11.53 5.86 15.87
C LYS A 90 10.91 4.58 15.30
N LEU A 91 10.67 3.56 16.14
CA LEU A 91 10.01 2.31 15.71
C LEU A 91 8.54 2.53 15.35
N ASN A 92 7.81 3.34 16.12
CA ASN A 92 6.40 3.65 15.84
C ASN A 92 6.26 4.46 14.54
N THR A 93 7.15 5.42 14.32
CA THR A 93 7.25 6.21 13.09
C THR A 93 7.68 5.34 11.89
N LEU A 94 8.64 4.43 12.06
CA LEU A 94 9.01 3.43 11.05
C LEU A 94 7.85 2.53 10.67
N SER A 95 7.01 2.14 11.65
CA SER A 95 5.80 1.33 11.40
C SER A 95 4.82 2.06 10.47
N SER A 96 4.69 3.38 10.63
CA SER A 96 3.86 4.22 9.75
C SER A 96 4.45 4.35 8.33
N ILE A 97 5.78 4.40 8.19
CA ILE A 97 6.45 4.32 6.87
C ILE A 97 6.19 2.96 6.21
N LEU A 98 6.32 1.86 6.97
CA LEU A 98 6.26 0.49 6.45
C LEU A 98 4.83 -0.05 6.26
N ASN A 99 3.82 0.50 6.92
CA ASN A 99 2.42 0.14 6.67
C ASN A 99 2.02 0.58 5.24
N PRO A 100 1.63 -0.34 4.33
CA PRO A 100 1.32 -0.02 2.93
C PRO A 100 0.20 1.01 2.73
N PHE A 101 -0.72 1.12 3.68
CA PHE A 101 -1.85 2.07 3.69
C PHE A 101 -1.65 3.20 4.72
N GLY A 102 -0.68 3.05 5.61
CA GLY A 102 -0.38 3.98 6.72
C GLY A 102 0.10 5.36 6.30
N GLY A 103 0.21 6.23 7.30
CA GLY A 103 0.38 7.68 7.16
C GLY A 103 -0.95 8.41 7.34
N SER A 104 -0.90 9.59 7.97
CA SER A 104 -2.06 10.42 8.28
C SER A 104 -2.78 10.87 7.01
N LEU A 105 -2.03 11.04 5.92
CA LEU A 105 -2.50 11.03 4.55
C LEU A 105 -1.55 10.18 3.69
N ASN A 106 -2.07 9.36 2.77
CA ASN A 106 -1.28 8.53 1.86
C ASN A 106 -1.94 8.51 0.47
N LEU A 107 -1.53 9.46 -0.38
CA LEU A 107 -1.92 9.53 -1.78
C LEU A 107 -0.99 8.66 -2.61
N ASN A 108 -1.55 7.81 -3.46
CA ASN A 108 -0.74 6.82 -4.14
C ASN A 108 -1.24 6.39 -5.51
N ILE A 109 -0.28 5.91 -6.28
CA ILE A 109 -0.34 5.27 -7.57
C ILE A 109 0.31 3.83 -7.49
N HIS A 110 -0.02 2.87 -8.37
CA HIS A 110 0.11 1.38 -8.38
C HIS A 110 -0.56 0.68 -9.59
N SER A 111 0.14 0.23 -10.63
CA SER A 111 -0.54 -0.48 -11.75
C SER A 111 -0.43 -1.98 -11.57
N LEU A 112 -1.47 -2.69 -11.99
CA LEU A 112 -1.46 -4.14 -12.18
C LEU A 112 -1.29 -4.44 -13.67
N ILE A 113 -0.15 -5.03 -14.01
CA ILE A 113 0.15 -5.53 -15.35
C ILE A 113 -0.04 -7.06 -15.30
N PRO A 114 -1.07 -7.63 -15.94
CA PRO A 114 -1.32 -9.06 -15.87
C PRO A 114 -0.22 -9.84 -16.61
N ILE A 115 0.27 -10.90 -15.96
CA ILE A 115 1.26 -11.83 -16.50
C ILE A 115 0.56 -13.10 -16.99
N LYS A 116 -0.36 -13.65 -16.18
CA LYS A 116 -1.07 -14.90 -16.47
C LYS A 116 -2.42 -14.91 -15.79
N ILE A 117 -3.47 -15.20 -16.55
CA ILE A 117 -4.84 -15.26 -16.05
C ILE A 117 -5.44 -16.62 -16.43
N LYS A 118 -5.98 -17.29 -15.44
CA LYS A 118 -6.81 -18.51 -15.50
C LYS A 118 -8.05 -18.27 -14.64
N GLU A 119 -9.05 -19.14 -14.77
CA GLU A 119 -10.34 -19.06 -14.07
C GLU A 119 -10.19 -18.90 -12.54
N ASP A 120 -9.32 -19.70 -11.92
CA ASP A 120 -9.07 -19.65 -10.48
C ASP A 120 -7.76 -18.96 -10.07
N LEU A 121 -6.96 -18.47 -11.03
CA LEU A 121 -5.61 -17.96 -10.76
C LEU A 121 -5.27 -16.73 -11.61
N ASN A 122 -5.03 -15.59 -10.95
CA ASN A 122 -4.46 -14.40 -11.58
C ASN A 122 -3.06 -14.13 -11.02
N LEU A 123 -2.09 -13.96 -11.92
CA LEU A 123 -0.73 -13.53 -11.66
C LEU A 123 -0.50 -12.18 -12.36
N SER A 124 -0.09 -11.17 -11.61
CA SER A 124 0.15 -9.81 -12.10
C SER A 124 1.42 -9.21 -11.49
N LEU A 125 2.05 -8.28 -12.21
CA LEU A 125 3.09 -7.40 -11.68
C LEU A 125 2.44 -6.12 -11.13
N GLY A 126 2.68 -5.80 -9.86
CA GLY A 126 2.29 -4.55 -9.20
C GLY A 126 3.41 -3.51 -9.25
N VAL A 127 3.10 -2.26 -9.60
CA VAL A 127 4.07 -1.13 -9.66
C VAL A 127 3.51 0.11 -8.97
N LYS A 128 3.68 0.19 -7.64
CA LYS A 128 3.19 1.16 -6.65
C LYS A 128 4.15 2.33 -6.45
N ILE A 129 3.67 3.57 -6.50
CA ILE A 129 4.42 4.82 -6.27
C ILE A 129 3.52 5.73 -5.43
N GLY A 130 3.99 6.39 -4.38
CA GLY A 130 3.12 7.28 -3.60
C GLY A 130 3.85 8.25 -2.69
N LYS A 131 3.06 9.05 -1.98
CA LYS A 131 3.51 10.05 -1.02
C LYS A 131 2.65 9.98 0.24
N LYS A 132 3.29 9.75 1.38
CA LYS A 132 2.69 9.74 2.70
C LYS A 132 3.04 11.01 3.46
N LEU A 133 2.09 11.58 4.17
CA LEU A 133 2.36 12.41 5.34
C LEU A 133 2.46 11.47 6.54
N ILE A 134 3.63 11.43 7.16
CA ILE A 134 3.90 10.66 8.37
C ILE A 134 3.93 11.65 9.54
N GLU A 135 2.95 11.55 10.43
CA GLU A 135 3.04 12.16 11.76
C GLU A 135 3.91 11.26 12.65
N ALA A 136 4.89 11.86 13.32
CA ALA A 136 5.71 11.15 14.29
C ALA A 136 4.90 10.88 15.55
N GLN A 137 4.83 9.62 15.95
CA GLN A 137 4.03 9.22 17.10
C GLN A 137 4.79 9.54 18.38
N ALA A 138 4.23 10.45 19.19
CA ALA A 138 4.78 10.98 20.44
C ALA A 138 6.15 11.67 20.32
N ILE A 139 6.14 12.98 20.02
CA ILE A 139 7.29 13.87 20.25
C ILE A 139 6.82 15.11 21.02
N TYR A 140 7.35 15.30 22.24
CA TYR A 140 7.26 16.54 23.02
C TYR A 140 8.29 17.57 22.52
N PHE A 141 8.07 18.10 21.31
CA PHE A 141 8.84 19.22 20.76
C PHE A 141 7.89 20.20 20.02
N PRO A 142 8.31 21.45 19.72
CA PRO A 142 7.40 22.50 19.26
C PRO A 142 6.64 22.15 17.98
N ILE A 143 5.56 22.91 17.79
CA ILE A 143 4.45 22.64 16.84
C ILE A 143 4.93 22.36 15.40
N ASP A 144 6.05 22.94 15.00
CA ASP A 144 6.54 22.95 13.61
C ASP A 144 7.19 21.64 13.10
N ASN A 145 7.56 20.70 13.98
CA ASN A 145 8.33 19.49 13.61
C ASN A 145 7.59 18.16 13.92
N LYS A 146 6.25 18.11 13.78
CA LYS A 146 5.46 16.91 14.11
C LYS A 146 5.25 15.91 12.97
N ALA A 147 5.47 16.32 11.72
CA ALA A 147 5.20 15.48 10.56
C ALA A 147 6.19 15.70 9.42
N PHE A 148 6.29 14.72 8.52
CA PHE A 148 7.10 14.81 7.31
C PHE A 148 6.51 14.05 6.13
N PHE A 149 6.91 14.44 4.91
CA PHE A 149 6.58 13.67 3.71
C PHE A 149 7.59 12.56 3.43
N GLU A 150 7.06 11.36 3.19
CA GLU A 150 7.78 10.18 2.72
C GLU A 150 7.26 9.82 1.32
N ASN A 151 8.13 9.86 0.31
CA ASN A 151 7.81 9.35 -1.03
C ASN A 151 8.22 7.88 -1.09
N TYR A 152 7.53 7.06 -1.87
CA TYR A 152 7.89 5.65 -2.02
C TYR A 152 7.59 5.12 -3.41
N ILE A 153 8.35 4.09 -3.82
CA ILE A 153 8.06 3.21 -4.96
C ILE A 153 8.20 1.76 -4.48
N ASN A 154 7.38 0.87 -5.01
CA ASN A 154 7.24 -0.52 -4.62
C ASN A 154 6.86 -1.32 -5.87
N ILE A 155 7.61 -2.38 -6.16
CA ILE A 155 7.41 -3.25 -7.32
C ILE A 155 7.35 -4.68 -6.81
N GLY A 156 6.38 -5.46 -7.26
CA GLY A 156 6.17 -6.79 -6.72
C GLY A 156 5.33 -7.71 -7.59
N SER A 157 5.42 -9.00 -7.28
CA SER A 157 4.62 -10.05 -7.92
C SER A 157 3.39 -10.34 -7.07
N LEU A 158 2.23 -10.28 -7.70
CA LEU A 158 0.93 -10.53 -7.07
C LEU A 158 0.34 -11.83 -7.59
N ILE A 159 0.13 -12.79 -6.71
CA ILE A 159 -0.65 -14.00 -6.95
C ILE A 159 -2.02 -13.86 -6.29
N GLN A 160 -3.07 -14.27 -6.99
CA GLN A 160 -4.45 -14.27 -6.53
C GLN A 160 -5.06 -15.61 -6.91
N LYS A 161 -5.65 -16.32 -5.94
CA LYS A 161 -6.28 -17.62 -6.15
C LYS A 161 -7.72 -17.61 -5.62
N LYS A 162 -8.67 -18.04 -6.44
CA LYS A 162 -10.03 -18.37 -6.01
C LYS A 162 -9.99 -19.71 -5.28
N ILE A 163 -10.53 -19.77 -4.06
CA ILE A 163 -10.57 -21.00 -3.25
C ILE A 163 -11.95 -21.65 -3.36
N ILE A 164 -12.99 -20.87 -3.07
CA ILE A 164 -14.41 -21.27 -3.15
C ILE A 164 -15.17 -20.14 -3.84
N ASP A 165 -16.15 -20.51 -4.65
CA ASP A 165 -17.06 -19.60 -5.34
C ASP A 165 -18.40 -20.34 -5.44
N ASP A 166 -19.36 -19.94 -4.62
CA ASP A 166 -20.73 -20.48 -4.61
C ASP A 166 -21.69 -19.35 -5.01
N PRO A 167 -22.09 -19.31 -6.30
CA PRO A 167 -23.01 -18.29 -6.81
C PRO A 167 -24.41 -18.37 -6.19
N LEU A 168 -24.86 -19.54 -5.72
CA LEU A 168 -26.21 -19.73 -5.19
C LEU A 168 -26.35 -19.08 -3.83
N ASN A 169 -25.35 -19.26 -2.96
CA ASN A 169 -25.30 -18.62 -1.64
C ASN A 169 -24.60 -17.24 -1.66
N ASN A 170 -24.18 -16.77 -2.85
CA ASN A 170 -23.39 -15.55 -3.03
C ASN A 170 -22.14 -15.50 -2.12
N THR A 171 -21.53 -16.66 -1.87
CA THR A 171 -20.31 -16.76 -1.06
C THR A 171 -19.08 -16.97 -1.92
N SER A 172 -17.99 -16.29 -1.59
CA SER A 172 -16.74 -16.43 -2.33
C SER A 172 -15.53 -16.18 -1.42
N LEU A 173 -14.52 -17.03 -1.56
CA LEU A 173 -13.30 -17.00 -0.77
C LEU A 173 -12.08 -16.93 -1.70
N PHE A 174 -11.26 -15.91 -1.50
CA PHE A 174 -10.06 -15.66 -2.30
C PHE A 174 -8.83 -15.59 -1.40
N PHE A 175 -7.75 -16.22 -1.83
CA PHE A 175 -6.41 -16.01 -1.29
C PHE A 175 -5.64 -15.06 -2.20
N TRP A 176 -4.74 -14.27 -1.63
CA TRP A 176 -3.78 -13.49 -2.39
C TRP A 176 -2.46 -13.35 -1.63
N GLY A 177 -1.38 -13.17 -2.39
CA GLY A 177 -0.04 -12.92 -1.87
C GLY A 177 0.72 -11.96 -2.77
N TYR A 178 1.39 -10.97 -2.17
CA TYR A 178 2.16 -9.93 -2.83
C TYR A 178 3.58 -9.88 -2.27
N THR A 179 4.56 -10.36 -3.04
CA THR A 179 5.98 -10.23 -2.71
C THR A 179 6.53 -8.98 -3.40
N ASN A 180 7.22 -8.11 -2.66
CA ASN A 180 7.65 -6.83 -3.21
C ASN A 180 9.04 -6.36 -2.74
N LEU A 181 9.63 -5.51 -3.58
CA LEU A 181 10.79 -4.68 -3.26
C LEU A 181 10.32 -3.22 -3.26
N PHE A 182 10.86 -2.40 -2.36
CA PHE A 182 10.49 -0.98 -2.28
C PHE A 182 11.68 -0.07 -2.02
N LEU A 183 11.53 1.19 -2.42
CA LEU A 183 12.37 2.32 -2.05
C LEU A 183 11.49 3.35 -1.34
N THR A 184 12.00 3.99 -0.31
CA THR A 184 11.36 5.14 0.35
C THR A 184 12.34 6.31 0.42
N LYS A 185 11.84 7.55 0.30
CA LYS A 185 12.63 8.78 0.25
C LYS A 185 11.99 9.92 1.04
N SER A 186 12.70 10.42 2.05
CA SER A 186 12.43 11.68 2.76
C SER A 186 13.62 12.65 2.65
N LEU A 187 13.45 13.89 3.12
CA LEU A 187 14.58 14.82 3.29
C LEU A 187 15.58 14.30 4.34
N LYS A 188 16.86 14.65 4.19
CA LYS A 188 17.92 14.32 5.18
C LYS A 188 17.60 14.88 6.56
N LYS A 189 17.22 16.16 6.67
CA LYS A 189 16.76 16.82 7.90
C LYS A 189 15.66 16.02 8.63
N ASN A 190 14.78 15.34 7.90
CA ASN A 190 13.72 14.53 8.51
C ASN A 190 14.26 13.19 9.04
N ARG A 191 15.28 12.58 8.40
CA ARG A 191 15.96 11.40 8.95
C ARG A 191 16.79 11.73 10.19
N GLU A 192 17.36 12.92 10.22
CA GLU A 192 18.03 13.47 11.39
C GLU A 192 17.03 13.65 12.54
N ILE A 193 15.97 14.45 12.35
CA ILE A 193 14.98 14.76 13.40
C ILE A 193 14.20 13.52 13.91
N PHE A 194 13.77 12.63 13.02
CA PHE A 194 12.86 11.53 13.39
C PHE A 194 13.54 10.18 13.59
N PHE A 195 14.82 10.03 13.24
CA PHE A 195 15.55 8.76 13.30
C PHE A 195 17.00 8.87 13.79
N ASP A 196 17.50 10.06 14.16
CA ASP A 196 18.92 10.35 14.49
C ASP A 196 19.89 9.81 13.43
N ASN A 197 19.51 9.91 12.15
CA ASN A 197 20.27 9.35 11.02
C ASN A 197 20.50 7.82 11.06
N GLU A 198 19.79 7.05 11.91
CA GLU A 198 19.81 5.58 11.88
C GLU A 198 19.25 4.97 10.57
N LEU A 199 18.54 5.79 9.79
CA LEU A 199 17.85 5.44 8.55
C LEU A 199 18.24 6.41 7.43
N ASN A 200 18.66 5.89 6.27
CA ASN A 200 19.09 6.73 5.15
C ASN A 200 17.93 7.51 4.51
N SER A 201 18.24 8.71 3.97
CA SER A 201 17.27 9.58 3.28
C SER A 201 16.58 8.85 2.12
N LEU A 202 17.35 8.12 1.30
CA LEU A 202 16.85 7.09 0.40
C LEU A 202 17.14 5.72 1.04
N SER A 203 16.11 4.90 1.22
CA SER A 203 16.20 3.58 1.86
C SER A 203 15.49 2.52 1.03
N LYS A 204 16.09 1.35 0.86
CA LYS A 204 15.47 0.19 0.19
C LYS A 204 15.04 -0.90 1.16
N GLY A 205 14.06 -1.68 0.75
CA GLY A 205 13.51 -2.76 1.55
C GLY A 205 12.78 -3.81 0.73
N TYR A 206 12.29 -4.83 1.42
CA TYR A 206 11.44 -5.88 0.86
C TYR A 206 10.22 -6.11 1.75
N GLY A 207 9.17 -6.64 1.12
CA GLY A 207 7.87 -6.86 1.74
C GLY A 207 7.21 -8.15 1.29
N LEU A 208 6.42 -8.71 2.20
CA LEU A 208 5.45 -9.76 1.92
C LEU A 208 4.10 -9.30 2.48
N GLU A 209 3.06 -9.33 1.66
CA GLU A 209 1.68 -9.17 2.09
C GLU A 209 0.93 -10.45 1.68
N ILE A 210 0.20 -11.07 2.60
CA ILE A 210 -0.70 -12.20 2.30
C ILE A 210 -2.07 -11.90 2.88
N GLY A 211 -3.12 -12.44 2.28
CA GLY A 211 -4.45 -12.27 2.85
C GLY A 211 -5.51 -13.19 2.28
N VAL A 212 -6.61 -13.22 3.00
CA VAL A 212 -7.84 -13.92 2.62
C VAL A 212 -8.95 -12.88 2.52
N GLN A 213 -9.75 -12.96 1.46
CA GLN A 213 -10.93 -12.13 1.24
C GLN A 213 -12.18 -12.99 1.18
N TYR A 214 -13.20 -12.61 1.95
CA TYR A 214 -14.53 -13.22 1.96
C TYR A 214 -15.56 -12.26 1.35
N ASN A 215 -16.43 -12.80 0.49
CA ASN A 215 -17.56 -12.15 -0.20
C ASN A 215 -17.21 -10.78 -0.81
N LYS A 216 -15.97 -10.65 -1.32
CA LYS A 216 -15.37 -9.44 -1.89
C LYS A 216 -15.43 -8.19 -0.99
N SER A 217 -15.78 -8.34 0.29
CA SER A 217 -16.13 -7.24 1.20
C SER A 217 -15.34 -7.26 2.51
N PHE A 218 -15.08 -8.44 3.08
CA PHE A 218 -14.27 -8.61 4.29
C PHE A 218 -12.89 -9.17 3.94
N LYS A 219 -11.83 -8.68 4.60
CA LYS A 219 -10.46 -9.18 4.41
C LYS A 219 -9.71 -9.27 5.73
N ILE A 220 -8.87 -10.30 5.83
CA ILE A 220 -7.79 -10.40 6.82
C ILE A 220 -6.48 -10.46 6.05
N MET A 221 -5.50 -9.66 6.47
CA MET A 221 -4.22 -9.48 5.79
C MET A 221 -3.09 -9.53 6.82
N LEU A 222 -2.02 -10.27 6.53
CA LEU A 222 -0.76 -10.25 7.26
C LEU A 222 0.31 -9.63 6.37
N ILE A 223 0.93 -8.55 6.85
CA ILE A 223 1.93 -7.76 6.16
C ILE A 223 3.24 -7.86 6.95
N GLY A 224 4.37 -8.05 6.26
CA GLY A 224 5.70 -8.09 6.86
C GLY A 224 6.70 -7.34 5.98
N ASN A 225 7.14 -6.16 6.44
CA ASN A 225 8.02 -5.27 5.68
C ASN A 225 9.32 -4.98 6.44
N LYS A 226 10.45 -4.83 5.71
CA LYS A 226 11.77 -4.57 6.30
C LYS A 226 12.60 -3.61 5.46
N ILE A 227 13.24 -2.63 6.11
CA ILE A 227 14.28 -1.80 5.49
C ILE A 227 15.66 -2.47 5.66
N LEU A 228 16.46 -2.43 4.59
CA LEU A 228 17.83 -2.95 4.55
C LEU A 228 18.86 -1.90 4.94
N ASP A 229 18.69 -0.66 4.48
CA ASP A 229 19.65 0.45 4.63
C ASP A 229 19.51 1.17 6.00
N THR A 230 19.75 0.41 7.07
CA THR A 230 19.81 0.89 8.46
C THR A 230 21.20 0.66 9.06
N MET A 231 21.62 1.47 10.03
CA MET A 231 22.91 1.26 10.71
C MET A 231 23.00 -0.14 11.33
N LYS A 232 24.18 -0.78 11.32
CA LYS A 232 24.36 -2.22 11.67
C LYS A 232 23.72 -2.62 13.01
N ASN A 233 23.81 -1.74 14.01
CA ASN A 233 23.31 -1.94 15.38
C ASN A 233 21.97 -1.23 15.66
N SER A 234 21.34 -0.64 14.64
CA SER A 234 20.07 0.07 14.78
C SER A 234 18.92 -0.85 15.18
N LYS A 235 18.08 -0.39 16.12
CA LYS A 235 16.84 -1.09 16.48
C LYS A 235 15.83 -1.15 15.31
N LEU A 236 16.01 -0.29 14.29
CA LEU A 236 15.19 -0.20 13.08
C LEU A 236 15.40 -1.37 12.09
N ARG A 237 16.47 -2.16 12.23
CA ARG A 237 16.84 -3.27 11.32
C ARG A 237 15.95 -4.52 11.47
N LYS A 238 14.68 -4.36 11.86
CA LYS A 238 13.71 -5.43 12.14
C LYS A 238 12.66 -5.53 11.03
N ILE A 239 12.07 -6.72 10.88
CA ILE A 239 10.82 -6.87 10.13
C ILE A 239 9.72 -6.29 11.02
N ILE A 240 8.90 -5.41 10.46
CA ILE A 240 7.66 -4.97 11.10
C ILE A 240 6.53 -5.80 10.50
N PHE A 241 5.92 -6.65 11.33
CA PHE A 241 4.70 -7.35 11.00
C PHE A 241 3.47 -6.50 11.37
N GLN A 242 2.41 -6.64 10.61
CA GLN A 242 1.13 -5.95 10.78
C GLN A 242 -0.01 -6.91 10.38
N LEU A 243 -0.95 -7.11 11.31
CA LEU A 243 -2.25 -7.71 11.03
C LEU A 243 -3.23 -6.59 10.68
N SER A 244 -3.90 -6.72 9.54
CA SER A 244 -4.92 -5.77 9.08
C SER A 244 -6.24 -6.47 8.79
N ILE A 245 -7.32 -5.96 9.36
CA ILE A 245 -8.69 -6.38 9.07
C ILE A 245 -9.37 -5.26 8.29
N SER A 246 -9.90 -5.54 7.11
CA SER A 246 -10.57 -4.55 6.27
C SER A 246 -12.01 -4.94 6.00
N TYR A 247 -12.90 -3.96 6.07
CA TYR A 247 -14.30 -4.10 5.69
C TYR A 247 -14.66 -3.01 4.68
N LYS A 248 -15.25 -3.46 3.56
CA LYS A 248 -15.76 -2.62 2.49
C LYS A 248 -17.16 -2.16 2.84
N LEU A 249 -17.35 -0.85 2.88
CA LEU A 249 -18.65 -0.23 3.10
C LEU A 249 -19.47 -0.41 1.81
N LEU A 250 -20.62 -1.07 1.94
CA LEU A 250 -21.52 -1.34 0.81
C LEU A 250 -22.25 -0.05 0.42
N LYS A 251 -21.76 0.60 -0.63
CA LYS A 251 -22.40 1.63 -1.44
C LYS A 251 -21.99 1.45 -2.92
#